data_AF-A0A375BI37-F1
#
_entry.id   AF-A0A375BI37-F1
#
_cell.length_a   1.000
_cell.length_b   1.000
_cell.length_c   1.000
_cell.angle_alpha   90.00
_cell.angle_beta   90.00
_cell.angle_gamma   90.00
#
_symmetry.space_group_name_H-M   'P 1'
#
loop_
_entity.id
_entity.type
_entity.pdbx_description
1 polymer ?
#
loop_
_entity_poly.entity_id
_entity_poly.type
_entity_poly.pdbx_seq_one_letter_code
_entity_poly.pdbx_strand_id
1 'polypeptide(L)'
;MQHSRMFTRQELDRYFASYVGMEGGNPGAAVWICDKSPAWSEPIVAPLNPQLAPPAWDAVFRQQHRQDMARWFGHQCVARIMAAARAEALGVRLGDNDWEHYYWSHLYSPGGAEFRLSLFPLPAHVDGRTTWSKAFRGQPELIPQKRYVALCREGERFRFIARTRERWRPKVVVCLSHRHTDEYLEAFALEGIAGEEHALRPADQARRLHLFNKDGTTWIICPAIGGSAGMTSQVQLDAFGQFIGTRLAASDFAHCVELEAHEAHQAPPQPQRYAVPPLEVAELNLGHRIRPGLAWGEAAMAGNLESYA
;
A
#
# COMPACT_ATOMS: atom_id res chain seq x y z
N MET A 1 20.76 -12.80 28.09
CA MET A 1 19.89 -11.60 28.11
C MET A 1 20.73 -10.42 27.65
N GLN A 2 20.57 -9.97 26.41
CA GLN A 2 21.26 -8.76 25.96
C GLN A 2 20.61 -7.57 26.66
N HIS A 3 21.39 -6.78 27.39
CA HIS A 3 20.94 -5.50 27.91
C HIS A 3 20.55 -4.63 26.72
N SER A 4 19.25 -4.49 26.45
CA SER A 4 18.77 -3.49 25.49
C SER A 4 19.26 -2.13 25.97
N ARG A 5 20.25 -1.58 25.27
CA ARG A 5 20.72 -0.22 25.48
C ARG A 5 19.50 0.71 25.50
N MET A 6 19.39 1.53 26.54
CA MET A 6 18.37 2.58 26.59
C MET A 6 18.73 3.65 25.56
N PHE A 7 17.79 3.96 24.68
CA PHE A 7 17.96 5.02 23.68
C PHE A 7 17.49 6.35 24.28
N THR A 8 18.28 7.39 24.04
CA THR A 8 17.89 8.75 24.39
C THR A 8 16.79 9.25 23.46
N ARG A 9 16.04 10.28 23.91
CA ARG A 9 15.07 10.96 23.07
C ARG A 9 15.67 11.43 21.73
N GLN A 10 16.86 12.03 21.78
CA GLN A 10 17.54 12.55 20.60
C GLN A 10 17.94 11.44 19.61
N GLU A 11 18.40 10.29 20.10
CA GLU A 11 18.71 9.13 19.24
C GLU A 11 17.44 8.63 18.53
N LEU A 12 16.32 8.50 19.25
CA LEU A 12 15.04 8.07 18.69
C LEU A 12 14.47 9.10 17.71
N ASP A 13 14.51 10.39 18.03
CA ASP A 13 14.04 11.47 17.15
C ASP A 13 14.78 11.43 15.80
N ARG A 14 16.11 11.31 15.82
CA ARG A 14 16.91 11.22 14.59
C ARG A 14 16.61 9.95 13.81
N TYR A 15 16.42 8.83 14.50
CA TYR A 15 16.11 7.55 13.87
C TYR A 15 14.72 7.56 13.21
N PHE A 16 13.71 8.12 13.89
CA PHE A 16 12.35 8.19 13.37
C PHE A 16 12.17 9.27 12.29
N ALA A 17 13.01 10.30 12.27
CA ALA A 17 13.08 11.31 11.22
C ALA A 17 13.77 10.80 9.94
N SER A 18 13.32 9.65 9.45
CA SER A 18 13.89 8.92 8.32
C SER A 18 12.82 8.02 7.68
N TYR A 19 13.15 7.27 6.63
CA TYR A 19 12.22 6.32 5.99
C TYR A 19 11.92 5.04 6.80
N VAL A 20 12.35 4.94 8.07
CA VAL A 20 12.02 3.80 8.93
C VAL A 20 10.51 3.62 9.03
N GLY A 21 10.06 2.36 8.94
CA GLY A 21 8.66 1.98 9.02
C GLY A 21 7.82 2.37 7.79
N MET A 22 8.45 2.82 6.71
CA MET A 22 7.80 2.98 5.41
C MET A 22 8.02 1.72 4.57
N GLU A 23 7.00 1.31 3.83
CA GLU A 23 7.12 0.14 2.93
C GLU A 23 7.87 0.46 1.64
N GLY A 24 7.85 1.73 1.21
CA GLY A 24 8.66 2.19 0.09
C GLY A 24 7.88 2.36 -1.21
N GLY A 25 8.60 2.25 -2.33
CA GLY A 25 8.10 2.53 -3.67
C GLY A 25 8.83 3.73 -4.29
N ASN A 26 8.18 4.41 -5.23
CA ASN A 26 8.76 5.58 -5.90
C ASN A 26 8.36 6.85 -5.13
N PRO A 27 9.24 7.52 -4.36
CA PRO A 27 8.87 8.74 -3.64
C PRO A 27 8.40 9.87 -4.57
N GLY A 28 8.81 9.88 -5.84
CA GLY A 28 8.34 10.82 -6.87
C GLY A 28 7.02 10.43 -7.54
N ALA A 29 6.36 9.37 -7.06
CA ALA A 29 5.07 8.91 -7.51
C ALA A 29 3.99 10.01 -7.39
N ALA A 30 3.04 9.98 -8.33
CA ALA A 30 1.86 10.86 -8.28
C ALA A 30 0.92 10.50 -7.12
N VAL A 31 0.86 9.22 -6.71
CA VAL A 31 -0.01 8.73 -5.64
C VAL A 31 0.82 8.25 -4.46
N TRP A 32 0.58 8.83 -3.29
CA TRP A 32 1.10 8.34 -2.03
C TRP A 32 0.01 7.64 -1.25
N ILE A 33 0.33 6.49 -0.64
CA ILE A 33 -0.57 5.72 0.22
C ILE A 33 0.01 5.78 1.63
N CYS A 34 -0.77 6.31 2.56
CA CYS A 34 -0.34 6.60 3.91
C CYS A 34 -1.15 5.81 4.94
N ASP A 35 -0.50 4.83 5.55
CA ASP A 35 -1.00 4.13 6.73
C ASP A 35 -0.69 4.90 8.01
N LYS A 36 -1.42 4.64 9.09
CA LYS A 36 -1.04 5.17 10.41
C LYS A 36 0.30 4.58 10.85
N SER A 37 0.43 3.26 10.80
CA SER A 37 1.59 2.50 11.25
C SER A 37 1.85 1.37 10.27
N PRO A 38 3.10 0.90 10.12
CA PRO A 38 3.38 -0.22 9.25
C PRO A 38 2.75 -1.50 9.79
N ALA A 39 2.50 -2.46 8.90
CA ALA A 39 2.03 -3.80 9.28
C ALA A 39 3.09 -4.58 10.07
N TRP A 40 4.37 -4.31 9.80
CA TRP A 40 5.53 -4.90 10.45
C TRP A 40 6.69 -3.90 10.43
N SER A 41 7.62 -4.01 11.37
CA SER A 41 8.87 -3.26 11.30
C SER A 41 10.03 -4.13 11.74
N GLU A 42 11.23 -3.74 11.31
CA GLU A 42 12.45 -4.30 11.88
C GLU A 42 12.51 -3.99 13.39
N PRO A 43 13.12 -4.90 14.19
CA PRO A 43 13.39 -4.62 15.59
C PRO A 43 14.31 -3.40 15.75
N ILE A 44 14.07 -2.58 16.77
CA ILE A 44 14.96 -1.48 17.12
C ILE A 44 16.23 -2.06 17.79
N VAL A 45 17.35 -2.07 17.05
CA VAL A 45 18.64 -2.61 17.51
C VAL A 45 19.70 -1.51 17.56
N ALA A 46 20.59 -1.55 18.55
CA ALA A 46 21.69 -0.60 18.66
C ALA A 46 22.86 -0.98 17.73
N PRO A 47 23.55 -0.01 17.10
CA PRO A 47 23.22 1.41 17.08
C PRO A 47 22.01 1.73 16.20
N LEU A 48 21.25 2.78 16.56
CA LEU A 48 20.15 3.26 15.72
C LEU A 48 20.71 3.90 14.45
N ASN A 49 20.43 3.30 13.30
CA ASN A 49 20.85 3.79 12.00
C ASN A 49 19.63 4.34 11.25
N PRO A 50 19.49 5.67 11.11
CA PRO A 50 18.40 6.25 10.35
C PRO A 50 18.45 5.79 8.89
N GLN A 51 17.28 5.43 8.36
CA GLN A 51 17.14 5.08 6.95
C GLN A 51 16.96 6.36 6.11
N LEU A 52 18.04 6.81 5.45
CA LEU A 52 18.07 8.09 4.73
C LEU A 52 17.53 8.02 3.29
N ALA A 53 17.47 6.81 2.71
CA ALA A 53 16.90 6.57 1.39
C ALA A 53 15.56 5.83 1.52
N PRO A 54 14.56 6.16 0.69
CA PRO A 54 13.30 5.42 0.67
C PRO A 54 13.57 3.97 0.27
N PRO A 55 12.93 2.99 0.93
CA PRO A 55 12.93 1.63 0.42
C PRO A 55 12.34 1.62 -1.00
N ALA A 56 12.99 0.93 -1.92
CA ALA A 56 12.52 0.81 -3.29
C ALA A 56 11.70 -0.46 -3.44
N TRP A 57 10.58 -0.38 -4.17
CA TRP A 57 9.97 -1.57 -4.74
C TRP A 57 10.67 -1.88 -6.05
N ASP A 58 11.49 -2.91 -6.03
CA ASP A 58 12.30 -3.33 -7.18
C ASP A 58 12.35 -4.86 -7.30
N ALA A 59 13.15 -5.35 -8.25
CA ALA A 59 13.32 -6.78 -8.46
C ALA A 59 13.88 -7.51 -7.21
N VAL A 60 14.71 -6.83 -6.40
CA VAL A 60 15.29 -7.40 -5.18
C VAL A 60 14.21 -7.55 -4.11
N PHE A 61 13.42 -6.51 -3.88
CA PHE A 61 12.27 -6.55 -2.97
C PHE A 61 11.31 -7.70 -3.36
N ARG A 62 10.96 -7.79 -4.65
CA ARG A 62 10.11 -8.89 -5.14
C ARG A 62 10.72 -10.27 -4.91
N GLN A 63 12.02 -10.42 -5.12
CA GLN A 63 12.69 -11.70 -4.93
C GLN A 63 12.69 -12.12 -3.45
N GLN A 64 12.97 -11.18 -2.55
CA GLN A 64 13.00 -11.41 -1.10
C GLN A 64 11.63 -11.85 -0.56
N HIS A 65 10.55 -11.30 -1.11
CA HIS A 65 9.20 -11.52 -0.60
C HIS A 65 8.32 -12.45 -1.45
N ARG A 66 8.88 -13.07 -2.50
CA ARG A 66 8.14 -13.85 -3.50
C ARG A 66 7.14 -14.85 -2.91
N GLN A 67 7.49 -15.51 -1.80
CA GLN A 67 6.66 -16.54 -1.17
C GLN A 67 5.42 -15.96 -0.45
N ASP A 68 5.50 -14.71 -0.01
CA ASP A 68 4.46 -14.06 0.78
C ASP A 68 3.58 -13.13 -0.04
N MET A 69 4.07 -12.62 -1.18
CA MET A 69 3.36 -11.66 -2.03
C MET A 69 1.95 -12.09 -2.39
N ALA A 70 1.69 -13.38 -2.62
CA ALA A 70 0.35 -13.87 -2.93
C ALA A 70 -0.66 -13.70 -1.78
N ARG A 71 -0.20 -13.45 -0.56
CA ARG A 71 -1.02 -13.30 0.66
C ARG A 71 -1.22 -11.85 1.08
N TRP A 72 -0.57 -10.90 0.42
CA TRP A 72 -0.61 -9.49 0.79
C TRP A 72 -1.88 -8.80 0.30
N PHE A 73 -2.99 -9.08 0.98
CA PHE A 73 -4.31 -8.55 0.63
C PHE A 73 -4.32 -7.02 0.47
N GLY A 74 -3.64 -6.28 1.35
CA GLY A 74 -3.54 -4.82 1.24
C GLY A 74 -2.92 -4.35 -0.08
N HIS A 75 -1.85 -5.02 -0.54
CA HIS A 75 -1.20 -4.67 -1.81
C HIS A 75 -2.07 -5.08 -3.02
N GLN A 76 -2.82 -6.18 -2.93
CA GLN A 76 -3.77 -6.56 -3.97
C GLN A 76 -4.88 -5.52 -4.12
N CYS A 77 -5.41 -5.01 -3.00
CA CYS A 77 -6.37 -3.92 -3.04
C CYS A 77 -5.77 -2.63 -3.63
N VAL A 78 -4.52 -2.29 -3.28
CA VAL A 78 -3.80 -1.16 -3.88
C VAL A 78 -3.65 -1.34 -5.39
N ALA A 79 -3.20 -2.51 -5.86
CA ALA A 79 -3.09 -2.77 -7.29
C ALA A 79 -4.43 -2.65 -8.02
N ARG A 80 -5.53 -3.05 -7.39
CA ARG A 80 -6.87 -2.88 -7.97
C ARG A 80 -7.30 -1.42 -8.07
N ILE A 81 -7.10 -0.65 -7.00
CA ILE A 81 -7.34 0.80 -7.01
C ILE A 81 -6.51 1.46 -8.12
N MET A 82 -5.23 1.10 -8.23
CA MET A 82 -4.31 1.73 -9.17
C MET A 82 -4.53 1.28 -10.62
N ALA A 83 -4.96 0.04 -10.86
CA ALA A 83 -5.40 -0.41 -12.18
C ALA A 83 -6.64 0.38 -12.66
N ALA A 84 -7.61 0.60 -11.78
CA ALA A 84 -8.78 1.42 -12.09
C ALA A 84 -8.42 2.91 -12.28
N ALA A 85 -7.49 3.45 -11.48
CA ALA A 85 -6.99 4.81 -11.64
C ALA A 85 -6.25 5.00 -12.97
N ARG A 86 -5.45 4.01 -13.38
CA ARG A 86 -4.77 3.96 -14.69
C ARG A 86 -5.80 3.93 -15.82
N ALA A 87 -6.80 3.06 -15.72
CA ALA A 87 -7.83 2.93 -16.75
C ALA A 87 -8.56 4.27 -16.97
N GLU A 88 -8.96 4.93 -15.88
CA GLU A 88 -9.58 6.26 -15.91
C GLU A 88 -8.66 7.32 -16.52
N ALA A 89 -7.42 7.43 -16.05
CA ALA A 89 -6.46 8.44 -16.51
C ALA A 89 -6.06 8.29 -17.99
N LEU A 90 -6.10 7.05 -18.51
CA LEU A 90 -5.83 6.74 -19.92
C LEU A 90 -7.10 6.79 -20.79
N GLY A 91 -8.30 6.90 -20.21
CA GLY A 91 -9.56 6.80 -20.94
C GLY A 91 -9.79 5.42 -21.57
N VAL A 92 -9.28 4.36 -20.95
CA VAL A 92 -9.43 2.97 -21.41
C VAL A 92 -10.39 2.20 -20.52
N ARG A 93 -10.96 1.12 -21.07
CA ARG A 93 -11.84 0.24 -20.30
C ARG A 93 -11.01 -0.59 -19.32
N LEU A 94 -11.45 -0.62 -18.06
CA LEU A 94 -10.94 -1.56 -17.06
C LEU A 94 -11.41 -2.99 -17.36
N GLY A 95 -10.48 -3.92 -17.50
CA GLY A 95 -10.71 -5.36 -17.60
C GLY A 95 -10.73 -6.05 -16.23
N ASP A 96 -11.42 -7.18 -16.15
CA ASP A 96 -11.63 -7.91 -14.88
C ASP A 96 -10.33 -8.37 -14.20
N ASN A 97 -9.28 -8.66 -15.00
CA ASN A 97 -7.98 -9.16 -14.53
C ASN A 97 -6.86 -8.10 -14.57
N ASP A 98 -7.18 -6.86 -14.94
CA ASP A 98 -6.17 -5.80 -15.09
C ASP A 98 -5.42 -5.52 -13.79
N TRP A 99 -6.11 -5.68 -12.66
CA TRP A 99 -5.49 -5.50 -11.34
C TRP A 99 -4.43 -6.57 -11.05
N GLU A 100 -4.58 -7.81 -11.52
CA GLU A 100 -3.58 -8.87 -11.34
C GLU A 100 -2.33 -8.55 -12.16
N HIS A 101 -2.54 -8.13 -13.42
CA HIS A 101 -1.45 -7.66 -14.27
C HIS A 101 -0.74 -6.47 -13.62
N TYR A 102 -1.50 -5.49 -13.13
CA TYR A 102 -0.91 -4.35 -12.42
C TYR A 102 -0.11 -4.77 -11.20
N TYR A 103 -0.65 -5.68 -10.39
CA TYR A 103 0.01 -6.22 -9.20
C TYR A 103 1.36 -6.87 -9.52
N TRP A 104 1.38 -7.72 -10.55
CA TRP A 104 2.55 -8.52 -10.90
C TRP A 104 3.54 -7.80 -11.82
N SER A 105 3.12 -6.82 -12.59
CA SER A 105 3.98 -6.18 -13.61
C SER A 105 4.32 -4.74 -13.29
N HIS A 106 3.48 -4.00 -12.54
CA HIS A 106 3.63 -2.54 -12.40
C HIS A 106 3.81 -2.06 -10.96
N LEU A 107 3.06 -2.61 -10.00
CA LEU A 107 3.03 -2.12 -8.62
C LEU A 107 4.42 -2.04 -8.01
N TYR A 108 5.28 -3.03 -8.28
CA TYR A 108 6.64 -3.10 -7.71
C TYR A 108 7.72 -2.60 -8.67
N SER A 109 7.41 -1.60 -9.49
CA SER A 109 8.37 -0.94 -10.37
C SER A 109 9.13 0.17 -9.61
N PRO A 110 10.46 0.31 -9.80
CA PRO A 110 11.23 1.41 -9.22
C PRO A 110 10.71 2.80 -9.63
N GLY A 111 10.13 2.89 -10.83
CA GLY A 111 9.49 4.09 -11.37
C GLY A 111 7.96 4.08 -11.25
N GLY A 112 7.41 3.25 -10.35
CA GLY A 112 5.97 3.07 -10.17
C GLY A 112 5.19 4.36 -9.88
N ALA A 113 3.87 4.27 -9.98
CA ALA A 113 2.97 5.40 -9.72
C ALA A 113 2.64 5.57 -8.23
N GLU A 114 3.21 4.74 -7.37
CA GLU A 114 2.91 4.64 -5.94
C GLU A 114 4.14 4.80 -5.04
N PHE A 115 3.89 5.46 -3.91
CA PHE A 115 4.76 5.42 -2.73
C PHE A 115 3.95 5.07 -1.50
N ARG A 116 4.39 4.11 -0.70
CA ARG A 116 3.72 3.70 0.52
C ARG A 116 4.52 4.07 1.76
N LEU A 117 3.90 4.87 2.62
CA LEU A 117 4.49 5.38 3.86
C LEU A 117 3.57 5.15 5.06
N SER A 118 4.13 5.31 6.26
CA SER A 118 3.41 5.28 7.52
C SER A 118 3.64 6.57 8.30
N LEU A 119 2.66 7.09 9.03
CA LEU A 119 2.87 8.25 9.92
C LEU A 119 3.84 7.91 11.05
N PHE A 120 3.61 6.77 11.70
CA PHE A 120 4.38 6.27 12.82
C PHE A 120 5.34 5.16 12.36
N PRO A 121 6.64 5.22 12.71
CA PRO A 121 7.65 4.26 12.23
C PRO A 121 7.55 2.85 12.83
N LEU A 122 6.78 2.65 13.90
CA LEU A 122 6.64 1.37 14.59
C LEU A 122 5.21 0.85 14.42
N PRO A 123 5.03 -0.47 14.31
CA PRO A 123 3.71 -1.08 14.19
C PRO A 123 2.91 -0.85 15.47
N ALA A 124 1.59 -0.80 15.35
CA ALA A 124 0.70 -0.72 16.51
C ALA A 124 0.84 -1.95 17.43
N HIS A 125 1.18 -3.10 16.85
CA HIS A 125 1.47 -4.35 17.53
C HIS A 125 2.78 -4.95 16.99
N VAL A 126 3.78 -5.17 17.85
CA VAL A 126 5.13 -5.60 17.42
C VAL A 126 5.12 -7.01 16.81
N ASP A 127 4.34 -7.92 17.38
CA ASP A 127 4.23 -9.34 16.95
C ASP A 127 2.81 -9.90 17.12
N GLY A 128 1.81 -9.02 17.32
CA GLY A 128 0.41 -9.38 17.59
C GLY A 128 0.13 -10.05 18.93
N ARG A 129 1.15 -10.32 19.77
CA ARG A 129 1.00 -11.06 21.05
C ARG A 129 1.57 -10.29 22.24
N THR A 130 2.63 -9.53 22.01
CA THR A 130 3.38 -8.79 23.02
C THR A 130 2.78 -7.40 23.16
N THR A 131 2.37 -7.05 24.38
CA THR A 131 1.88 -5.71 24.68
C THR A 131 2.99 -4.67 24.51
N TRP A 132 2.63 -3.44 24.14
CA TRP A 132 3.58 -2.35 23.92
C TRP A 132 4.57 -2.18 25.09
N SER A 133 4.07 -2.12 26.32
CA SER A 133 4.88 -1.99 27.54
C SER A 133 5.86 -3.14 27.74
N LYS A 134 5.54 -4.35 27.25
CA LYS A 134 6.45 -5.49 27.31
C LYS A 134 7.49 -5.43 26.19
N ALA A 135 7.09 -5.06 24.98
CA ALA A 135 7.99 -4.97 23.83
C ALA A 135 9.10 -3.92 24.03
N PHE A 136 8.75 -2.78 24.63
CA PHE A 136 9.68 -1.66 24.82
C PHE A 136 10.13 -1.47 26.28
N ARG A 137 10.06 -2.54 27.09
CA ARG A 137 10.43 -2.48 28.51
C ARG A 137 11.83 -1.87 28.68
N GLY A 138 11.94 -0.87 29.56
CA GLY A 138 13.20 -0.17 29.80
C GLY A 138 13.49 0.98 28.83
N GLN A 139 12.59 1.29 27.87
CA GLN A 139 12.69 2.46 27.01
C GLN A 139 11.70 3.55 27.48
N PRO A 140 12.13 4.48 28.35
CA PRO A 140 11.22 5.47 28.94
C PRO A 140 10.61 6.37 27.87
N GLU A 141 11.29 6.70 26.78
CA GLU A 141 10.72 7.52 25.69
C GLU A 141 9.62 6.80 24.88
N LEU A 142 9.57 5.47 24.94
CA LEU A 142 8.56 4.67 24.25
C LEU A 142 7.41 4.25 25.17
N ILE A 143 7.58 4.26 26.49
CA ILE A 143 6.55 3.82 27.45
C ILE A 143 6.03 4.99 28.28
N PRO A 144 4.70 5.17 28.42
CA PRO A 144 3.62 4.46 27.71
C PRO A 144 3.55 4.83 26.22
N GLN A 145 2.80 4.07 25.41
CA GLN A 145 2.69 4.28 23.95
C GLN A 145 2.34 5.72 23.57
N LYS A 146 1.53 6.43 24.38
CA LYS A 146 1.25 7.86 24.16
C LYS A 146 2.49 8.75 24.10
N ARG A 147 3.56 8.39 24.81
CA ARG A 147 4.84 9.12 24.79
C ARG A 147 5.58 8.92 23.49
N TYR A 148 5.54 7.70 22.92
CA TYR A 148 6.03 7.44 21.57
C TYR A 148 5.25 8.23 20.51
N VAL A 149 3.92 8.28 20.64
CA VAL A 149 3.07 9.07 19.74
C VAL A 149 3.43 10.55 19.82
N ALA A 150 3.56 11.10 21.03
CA ALA A 150 3.99 12.48 21.26
C ALA A 150 5.40 12.74 20.70
N LEU A 151 6.35 11.81 20.89
CA LEU A 151 7.69 11.89 20.31
C LEU A 151 7.64 12.04 18.78
N CYS A 152 6.80 11.26 18.09
CA CYS A 152 6.68 11.37 16.64
C CYS A 152 6.00 12.67 16.18
N ARG A 153 4.95 13.10 16.90
CA ARG A 153 4.18 14.32 16.59
C ARG A 153 4.99 15.59 16.83
N GLU A 154 5.55 15.72 18.01
CA GLU A 154 6.24 16.93 18.50
C GLU A 154 7.73 16.97 18.10
N GLY A 155 8.31 15.80 17.83
CA GLY A 155 9.69 15.64 17.40
C GLY A 155 9.86 15.83 15.89
N GLU A 156 10.80 15.09 15.32
CA GLU A 156 11.23 15.30 13.93
C GLU A 156 10.49 14.43 12.90
N ARG A 157 9.70 13.44 13.32
CA ARG A 157 9.00 12.51 12.39
C ARG A 157 7.98 13.22 11.50
N PHE A 158 7.04 13.96 12.08
CA PHE A 158 6.01 14.66 11.28
C PHE A 158 6.64 15.76 10.42
N ARG A 159 7.65 16.46 10.95
CA ARG A 159 8.46 17.42 10.16
C ARG A 159 9.21 16.76 9.00
N PHE A 160 9.72 15.54 9.19
CA PHE A 160 10.34 14.76 8.12
C PHE A 160 9.32 14.41 7.03
N ILE A 161 8.11 13.97 7.39
CA ILE A 161 7.04 13.68 6.42
C ILE A 161 6.66 14.95 5.65
N ALA A 162 6.45 16.07 6.33
CA ALA A 162 6.12 17.35 5.70
C ALA A 162 7.19 17.79 4.68
N ARG A 163 8.48 17.76 5.07
CA ARG A 163 9.60 18.07 4.16
C ARG A 163 9.68 17.11 2.98
N THR A 164 9.41 15.83 3.22
CA THR A 164 9.42 14.82 2.15
C THR A 164 8.30 15.10 1.15
N ARG A 165 7.09 15.47 1.62
CA ARG A 165 5.97 15.90 0.77
C ARG A 165 6.30 17.16 -0.02
N GLU A 166 6.90 18.17 0.61
CA GLU A 166 7.30 19.41 -0.07
C GLU A 166 8.34 19.18 -1.17
N ARG A 167 9.27 18.23 -0.95
CA ARG A 167 10.31 17.85 -1.91
C ARG A 167 9.73 17.13 -3.13
N TRP A 168 8.85 16.16 -2.90
CA TRP A 168 8.41 15.23 -3.95
C TRP A 168 7.07 15.60 -4.58
N ARG A 169 6.24 16.40 -3.89
CA ARG A 169 4.98 16.98 -4.38
C ARG A 169 4.05 15.96 -5.06
N PRO A 170 3.58 14.92 -4.33
CA PRO A 170 2.59 14.01 -4.88
C PRO A 170 1.32 14.76 -5.28
N LYS A 171 0.61 14.28 -6.31
CA LYS A 171 -0.68 14.83 -6.70
C LYS A 171 -1.77 14.41 -5.72
N VAL A 172 -1.71 13.17 -5.25
CA VAL A 172 -2.69 12.58 -4.35
C VAL A 172 -2.00 11.91 -3.17
N VAL A 173 -2.50 12.14 -1.95
CA VAL A 173 -2.13 11.40 -0.74
C VAL A 173 -3.38 10.70 -0.20
N VAL A 174 -3.41 9.38 -0.28
CA VAL A 174 -4.48 8.53 0.23
C VAL A 174 -4.15 8.14 1.67
N CYS A 175 -4.95 8.63 2.62
CA CYS A 175 -4.82 8.35 4.04
C CYS A 175 -5.80 7.25 4.46
N LEU A 176 -5.27 6.09 4.84
CA LEU A 176 -6.07 4.88 5.12
C LEU A 176 -6.66 4.90 6.53
N SER A 177 -7.94 4.55 6.64
CA SER A 177 -8.72 4.55 7.89
C SER A 177 -9.02 5.95 8.44
N HIS A 178 -10.24 6.42 8.18
CA HIS A 178 -10.81 7.65 8.74
C HIS A 178 -10.77 7.73 10.28
N ARG A 179 -10.57 6.60 10.98
CA ARG A 179 -10.38 6.58 12.44
C ARG A 179 -9.13 7.32 12.91
N HIS A 180 -8.23 7.67 11.99
CA HIS A 180 -6.97 8.36 12.26
C HIS A 180 -6.91 9.73 11.61
N THR A 181 -8.09 10.34 11.37
CA THR A 181 -8.21 11.64 10.71
C THR A 181 -7.35 12.70 11.40
N ASP A 182 -7.42 12.82 12.72
CA ASP A 182 -6.68 13.83 13.47
C ASP A 182 -5.16 13.68 13.30
N GLU A 183 -4.65 12.44 13.28
CA GLU A 183 -3.23 12.19 13.00
C GLU A 183 -2.80 12.63 11.60
N TYR A 184 -3.66 12.42 10.59
CA TYR A 184 -3.38 12.86 9.23
C TYR A 184 -3.42 14.38 9.08
N LEU A 185 -4.39 15.03 9.72
CA LEU A 185 -4.48 16.48 9.71
C LEU A 185 -3.21 17.10 10.30
N GLU A 186 -2.76 16.59 11.44
CA GLU A 186 -1.54 17.04 12.12
C GLU A 186 -0.28 16.77 11.32
N ALA A 187 -0.10 15.55 10.81
CA ALA A 187 1.11 15.17 10.07
C ALA A 187 1.32 15.97 8.78
N PHE A 188 0.23 16.38 8.13
CA PHE A 188 0.26 17.11 6.86
C PHE A 188 -0.07 18.60 7.01
N ALA A 189 -0.25 19.09 8.25
CA ALA A 189 -0.62 20.47 8.58
C ALA A 189 -1.86 20.93 7.80
N LEU A 190 -2.94 20.14 7.88
CA LEU A 190 -4.22 20.40 7.21
C LEU A 190 -5.25 21.03 8.15
N GLU A 191 -4.91 21.32 9.41
CA GLU A 191 -5.81 22.01 10.32
C GLU A 191 -6.21 23.39 9.79
N GLY A 192 -7.50 23.69 9.89
CA GLY A 192 -8.06 24.94 9.38
C GLY A 192 -8.24 24.98 7.85
N ILE A 193 -7.81 23.95 7.12
CA ILE A 193 -8.14 23.81 5.70
C ILE A 193 -9.58 23.31 5.57
N ALA A 194 -10.36 23.95 4.71
CA ALA A 194 -11.73 23.53 4.42
C ALA A 194 -11.73 22.13 3.79
N GLY A 195 -12.40 21.19 4.45
CA GLY A 195 -12.60 19.84 3.94
C GLY A 195 -13.84 19.73 3.07
N GLU A 196 -13.79 18.90 2.04
CA GLU A 196 -14.94 18.48 1.24
C GLU A 196 -15.26 17.01 1.57
N GLU A 197 -16.55 16.65 1.60
CA GLU A 197 -16.97 15.24 1.70
C GLU A 197 -17.43 14.73 0.34
N HIS A 198 -16.86 13.60 -0.10
CA HIS A 198 -17.30 12.89 -1.29
C HIS A 198 -17.84 11.52 -0.93
N ALA A 199 -18.98 11.14 -1.52
CA ALA A 199 -19.57 9.81 -1.30
C ALA A 199 -19.32 8.91 -2.52
N LEU A 200 -18.51 7.87 -2.36
CA LEU A 200 -18.44 6.76 -3.30
C LEU A 200 -19.73 5.95 -3.19
N ARG A 201 -20.54 5.92 -4.25
CA ARG A 201 -21.81 5.18 -4.32
C ARG A 201 -21.85 4.13 -5.44
N PRO A 202 -20.86 3.22 -5.54
CA PRO A 202 -20.88 2.21 -6.60
C PRO A 202 -21.70 0.95 -6.19
N ALA A 203 -22.14 0.87 -4.93
CA ALA A 203 -22.95 -0.20 -4.36
C ALA A 203 -23.94 0.36 -3.31
N ASP A 204 -24.77 -0.51 -2.72
CA ASP A 204 -25.86 -0.14 -1.79
C ASP A 204 -25.40 0.67 -0.56
N GLN A 205 -24.12 0.57 -0.19
CA GLN A 205 -23.54 1.32 0.92
C GLN A 205 -22.56 2.39 0.42
N ALA A 206 -22.93 3.65 0.62
CA ALA A 206 -22.05 4.78 0.38
C ALA A 206 -20.82 4.73 1.29
N ARG A 207 -19.64 5.01 0.74
CA ARG A 207 -18.40 5.22 1.49
C ARG A 207 -17.99 6.68 1.39
N ARG A 208 -17.80 7.33 2.53
CA ARG A 208 -17.44 8.75 2.61
C ARG A 208 -15.93 8.89 2.55
N LEU A 209 -15.48 9.88 1.78
CA LEU A 209 -14.12 10.34 1.68
C LEU A 209 -14.08 11.77 2.19
N HIS A 210 -13.06 12.13 2.98
CA HIS A 210 -12.79 13.51 3.34
C HIS A 210 -11.61 14.02 2.53
N LEU A 211 -11.81 15.14 1.84
CA LEU A 211 -10.85 15.70 0.92
C LEU A 211 -10.31 17.03 1.42
N PHE A 212 -9.01 17.20 1.28
CA PHE A 212 -8.32 18.45 1.56
C PHE A 212 -7.42 18.79 0.38
N ASN A 213 -7.38 20.05 -0.02
CA ASN A 213 -6.52 20.52 -1.10
C ASN A 213 -5.56 21.57 -0.56
N LYS A 214 -4.26 21.36 -0.77
CA LYS A 214 -3.20 22.28 -0.32
C LYS A 214 -1.96 22.12 -1.19
N ASP A 215 -1.39 23.24 -1.64
CA ASP A 215 -0.15 23.29 -2.44
C ASP A 215 -0.15 22.39 -3.70
N GLY A 216 -1.31 22.20 -4.34
CA GLY A 216 -1.45 21.34 -5.53
C GLY A 216 -1.53 19.84 -5.25
N THR A 217 -1.58 19.43 -3.98
CA THR A 217 -1.83 18.05 -3.55
C THR A 217 -3.26 17.90 -3.04
N THR A 218 -3.93 16.81 -3.40
CA THR A 218 -5.20 16.39 -2.79
C THR A 218 -4.96 15.28 -1.76
N TRP A 219 -5.34 15.52 -0.52
CA TRP A 219 -5.42 14.47 0.49
C TRP A 219 -6.81 13.85 0.47
N ILE A 220 -6.87 12.53 0.54
CA ILE A 220 -8.11 11.77 0.58
C ILE A 220 -8.05 10.87 1.81
N ILE A 221 -8.80 11.21 2.85
CA ILE A 221 -8.98 10.35 4.02
C ILE A 221 -10.16 9.41 3.74
N CYS A 222 -9.87 8.12 3.65
CA CYS A 222 -10.84 7.09 3.27
C CYS A 222 -11.05 6.05 4.38
N PRO A 223 -12.09 5.21 4.29
CA PRO A 223 -12.16 4.00 5.13
C PRO A 223 -10.91 3.13 4.96
N ALA A 224 -10.66 2.24 5.92
CA ALA A 224 -9.59 1.27 5.79
C ALA A 224 -9.76 0.43 4.51
N ILE A 225 -8.66 -0.03 3.93
CA ILE A 225 -8.67 -1.05 2.88
C ILE A 225 -8.57 -2.40 3.59
N GLY A 226 -9.59 -3.24 3.46
CA GLY A 226 -9.69 -4.46 4.27
C GLY A 226 -10.50 -4.34 5.56
N GLY A 227 -10.82 -5.50 6.14
CA GLY A 227 -11.61 -5.61 7.37
C GLY A 227 -13.11 -5.40 7.17
N SER A 228 -13.90 -5.71 8.21
CA SER A 228 -15.37 -5.70 8.16
C SER A 228 -15.99 -4.32 7.93
N ALA A 229 -15.28 -3.25 8.29
CA ALA A 229 -15.72 -1.86 8.12
C ALA A 229 -15.00 -1.12 6.99
N GLY A 230 -14.13 -1.80 6.24
CA GLY A 230 -13.33 -1.21 5.18
C GLY A 230 -13.96 -1.24 3.79
N MET A 231 -13.19 -0.76 2.81
CA MET A 231 -13.43 -1.00 1.39
C MET A 231 -12.81 -2.34 1.03
N THR A 232 -13.64 -3.32 0.73
CA THR A 232 -13.21 -4.70 0.43
C THR A 232 -13.82 -5.27 -0.83
N SER A 233 -14.95 -4.75 -1.30
CA SER A 233 -15.56 -5.21 -2.53
C SER A 233 -14.83 -4.63 -3.75
N GLN A 234 -14.77 -5.43 -4.82
CA GLN A 234 -14.18 -5.01 -6.10
C GLN A 234 -14.77 -3.68 -6.59
N VAL A 235 -16.10 -3.60 -6.61
CA VAL A 235 -16.85 -2.43 -7.06
C VAL A 235 -16.50 -1.16 -6.26
N GLN A 236 -16.22 -1.27 -4.96
CA GLN A 236 -15.78 -0.13 -4.14
C GLN A 236 -14.33 0.29 -4.45
N LEU A 237 -13.44 -0.69 -4.62
CA LEU A 237 -12.03 -0.43 -4.94
C LEU A 237 -11.88 0.17 -6.34
N ASP A 238 -12.64 -0.32 -7.32
CA ASP A 238 -12.62 0.19 -8.69
C ASP A 238 -13.15 1.62 -8.76
N ALA A 239 -14.28 1.91 -8.10
CA ALA A 239 -14.83 3.26 -8.03
C ALA A 239 -13.90 4.24 -7.29
N PHE A 240 -13.21 3.77 -6.25
CA PHE A 240 -12.20 4.58 -5.57
C PHE A 240 -10.99 4.86 -6.48
N GLY A 241 -10.56 3.85 -7.23
CA GLY A 241 -9.52 3.99 -8.25
C GLY A 241 -9.89 4.98 -9.34
N GLN A 242 -11.08 4.86 -9.93
CA GLN A 242 -11.61 5.83 -10.89
C GLN A 242 -11.62 7.24 -10.31
N PHE A 243 -12.10 7.41 -9.08
CA PHE A 243 -12.09 8.71 -8.41
C PHE A 243 -10.68 9.31 -8.28
N ILE A 244 -9.67 8.50 -7.93
CA ILE A 244 -8.27 8.92 -7.92
C ILE A 244 -7.81 9.26 -9.33
N GLY A 245 -8.14 8.42 -10.32
CA GLY A 245 -7.76 8.58 -11.72
C GLY A 245 -8.19 9.90 -12.35
N THR A 246 -9.32 10.48 -11.93
CA THR A 246 -9.75 11.83 -12.37
C THR A 246 -8.78 12.96 -12.01
N ARG A 247 -7.82 12.70 -11.11
CA ARG A 247 -6.78 13.65 -10.67
C ARG A 247 -5.40 13.34 -11.24
N LEU A 248 -5.30 12.28 -12.03
CA LEU A 248 -4.07 11.82 -12.64
C LEU A 248 -4.07 12.10 -14.13
N ALA A 249 -2.88 12.17 -14.70
CA ALA A 249 -2.65 12.27 -16.13
C ALA A 249 -2.12 10.94 -16.66
N ALA A 250 -2.31 10.67 -17.95
CA ALA A 250 -1.72 9.53 -18.64
C ALA A 250 -0.21 9.40 -18.39
N SER A 251 0.51 10.53 -18.32
CA SER A 251 1.95 10.58 -18.05
C SER A 251 2.37 10.02 -16.69
N ASP A 252 1.45 9.99 -15.71
CA ASP A 252 1.74 9.43 -14.38
C ASP A 252 1.90 7.90 -14.42
N PHE A 253 1.49 7.27 -15.52
CA PHE A 253 1.59 5.84 -15.78
C PHE A 253 2.58 5.49 -16.91
N ALA A 254 3.48 6.41 -17.28
CA ALA A 254 4.46 6.19 -18.35
C ALA A 254 5.31 4.91 -18.12
N HIS A 255 5.65 4.62 -16.87
CA HIS A 255 6.40 3.42 -16.49
C HIS A 255 5.70 2.11 -16.90
N CYS A 256 4.36 2.07 -16.93
CA CYS A 256 3.63 0.87 -17.38
C CYS A 256 3.90 0.61 -18.86
N VAL A 257 3.85 1.66 -19.68
CA VAL A 257 4.07 1.58 -21.13
C VAL A 257 5.51 1.16 -21.44
N GLU A 258 6.48 1.70 -20.71
CA GLU A 258 7.89 1.33 -20.85
C GLU A 258 8.12 -0.15 -20.51
N LEU A 259 7.53 -0.64 -19.41
CA LEU A 259 7.64 -2.04 -19.01
C LEU A 259 6.96 -2.99 -20.01
N GLU A 260 5.74 -2.67 -20.44
CA GLU A 260 5.01 -3.45 -21.45
C GLU A 260 5.80 -3.55 -22.77
N ALA A 261 6.44 -2.45 -23.20
CA ALA A 261 7.32 -2.45 -24.36
C ALA A 261 8.53 -3.38 -24.15
N HIS A 262 9.19 -3.33 -22.99
CA HIS A 262 10.32 -4.21 -22.69
C HIS A 262 9.94 -5.70 -22.68
N GLU A 263 8.78 -6.06 -22.11
CA GLU A 263 8.28 -7.43 -22.12
C GLU A 263 7.97 -7.93 -23.53
N ALA A 264 7.38 -7.10 -24.39
CA ALA A 264 7.11 -7.44 -25.78
C ALA A 264 8.38 -7.74 -26.59
N HIS A 265 9.50 -7.08 -26.28
CA HIS A 265 10.80 -7.33 -26.93
C HIS A 265 11.54 -8.56 -26.38
N GLN A 266 11.20 -9.02 -25.17
CA GLN A 266 11.82 -10.20 -24.54
C GLN A 266 11.01 -11.49 -24.76
N ALA A 267 9.76 -11.38 -25.23
CA ALA A 267 8.97 -12.55 -25.60
C ALA A 267 9.71 -13.32 -26.71
N PRO A 268 9.97 -14.63 -26.54
CA PRO A 268 10.56 -15.43 -27.61
C PRO A 268 9.67 -15.33 -28.85
N PRO A 269 10.24 -15.31 -30.06
CA PRO A 269 9.43 -15.28 -31.28
C PRO A 269 8.43 -16.43 -31.20
N GLN A 270 7.14 -16.10 -31.30
CA GLN A 270 6.11 -17.13 -31.34
C GLN A 270 6.52 -18.15 -32.40
N PRO A 271 6.53 -19.46 -32.10
CA PRO A 271 6.77 -20.45 -33.14
C PRO A 271 5.74 -20.19 -34.22
N GLN A 272 6.21 -19.79 -35.40
CA GLN A 272 5.38 -19.66 -36.59
C GLN A 272 4.56 -20.94 -36.64
N ARG A 273 3.24 -20.82 -36.48
CA ARG A 273 2.34 -21.94 -36.72
C ARG A 273 2.60 -22.37 -38.15
N TYR A 274 3.39 -23.42 -38.33
CA TYR A 274 3.43 -24.14 -39.58
C TYR A 274 1.98 -24.46 -39.90
N ALA A 275 1.49 -23.91 -41.02
CA ALA A 275 0.18 -24.24 -41.54
C ALA A 275 0.16 -25.75 -41.75
N VAL A 276 -0.50 -26.47 -40.85
CA VAL A 276 -0.80 -27.88 -41.05
C VAL A 276 -1.79 -27.91 -42.22
N PRO A 277 -1.44 -28.52 -43.36
CA PRO A 277 -2.42 -28.69 -44.43
C PRO A 277 -3.54 -29.62 -43.92
N PRO A 278 -4.79 -29.41 -44.34
CA PRO A 278 -5.91 -30.17 -43.83
C PRO A 278 -5.73 -31.65 -44.16
N LEU A 279 -5.51 -32.47 -43.13
CA LEU A 279 -5.53 -33.91 -43.24
C LEU A 279 -6.98 -34.37 -43.07
N GLU A 280 -7.42 -35.15 -44.06
CA GLU A 280 -8.74 -35.73 -44.20
C GLU A 280 -9.17 -36.51 -42.96
N VAL A 281 -10.48 -36.47 -42.77
CA VAL A 281 -11.25 -37.11 -41.71
C VAL A 281 -11.01 -38.63 -41.72
N ALA A 282 -10.54 -39.16 -40.60
CA ALA A 282 -10.70 -40.57 -40.26
C ALA A 282 -11.20 -40.66 -38.81
N GLU A 283 -12.46 -41.06 -38.69
CA GLU A 283 -13.14 -41.42 -37.46
C GLU A 283 -12.37 -42.51 -36.69
N LEU A 284 -12.30 -42.39 -35.36
CA LEU A 284 -12.31 -43.56 -34.46
C LEU A 284 -12.51 -43.16 -32.99
N ASN A 285 -13.74 -43.38 -32.53
CA ASN A 285 -14.18 -43.97 -31.26
C ASN A 285 -13.57 -43.52 -29.91
N LEU A 286 -14.39 -42.77 -29.17
CA LEU A 286 -15.00 -43.12 -27.87
C LEU A 286 -14.23 -44.06 -26.92
N GLY A 287 -13.87 -43.51 -25.75
CA GLY A 287 -13.62 -44.32 -24.55
C GLY A 287 -13.33 -43.52 -23.27
N HIS A 288 -14.39 -43.26 -22.47
CA HIS A 288 -14.45 -43.22 -20.98
C HIS A 288 -13.52 -42.23 -20.21
N ARG A 289 -13.80 -41.67 -19.02
CA ARG A 289 -14.93 -41.53 -18.08
C ARG A 289 -14.47 -40.49 -17.02
N ILE A 290 -15.35 -39.56 -16.64
CA ILE A 290 -15.72 -39.07 -15.28
C ILE A 290 -14.63 -38.58 -14.26
N ARG A 291 -14.63 -37.25 -13.99
CA ARG A 291 -14.74 -36.42 -12.72
C ARG A 291 -14.48 -37.04 -11.31
N PRO A 292 -14.49 -36.28 -10.18
CA PRO A 292 -13.89 -34.97 -9.78
C PRO A 292 -13.31 -34.97 -8.32
N GLY A 293 -12.69 -33.87 -7.85
CA GLY A 293 -12.91 -33.37 -6.47
C GLY A 293 -11.72 -33.03 -5.54
N LEU A 294 -12.06 -32.15 -4.57
CA LEU A 294 -11.43 -31.74 -3.29
C LEU A 294 -10.53 -30.48 -3.33
N ALA A 295 -11.01 -29.29 -2.90
CA ALA A 295 -11.39 -28.77 -1.56
C ALA A 295 -10.19 -28.01 -0.92
N TRP A 296 -10.14 -26.67 -0.99
CA TRP A 296 -10.66 -25.67 -0.02
C TRP A 296 -10.31 -25.93 1.45
N GLY A 297 -9.58 -24.98 2.05
CA GLY A 297 -9.26 -24.92 3.46
C GLY A 297 -8.57 -23.60 3.84
N GLU A 298 -9.35 -22.51 3.85
CA GLU A 298 -9.00 -21.27 4.55
C GLU A 298 -9.20 -21.43 6.06
N ALA A 299 -8.36 -20.77 6.86
CA ALA A 299 -8.63 -20.47 8.26
C ALA A 299 -8.64 -18.95 8.44
N ALA A 300 -9.85 -18.40 8.52
CA ALA A 300 -10.12 -17.06 9.02
C ALA A 300 -9.90 -17.02 10.54
N MET A 301 -9.19 -16.02 11.04
CA MET A 301 -9.16 -15.69 12.48
C MET A 301 -9.47 -14.20 12.63
N ALA A 302 -10.77 -13.94 12.80
CA ALA A 302 -11.29 -12.74 13.40
C ALA A 302 -11.11 -12.83 14.93
N GLY A 303 -10.78 -11.69 15.56
CA GLY A 303 -10.70 -11.59 17.01
C GLY A 303 -10.68 -10.13 17.45
N ASN A 304 -11.87 -9.53 17.54
CA ASN A 304 -12.11 -8.33 18.33
C ASN A 304 -11.79 -8.62 19.79
N LEU A 305 -11.20 -7.66 20.50
CA LEU A 305 -11.48 -7.44 21.92
C LEU A 305 -11.23 -5.98 22.25
N GLU A 306 -12.34 -5.27 22.39
CA GLU A 306 -12.44 -4.02 23.11
C GLU A 306 -12.06 -4.24 24.58
N SER A 307 -11.40 -3.25 25.19
CA SER A 307 -11.62 -2.94 26.58
C SER A 307 -11.24 -1.48 26.83
N TYR A 308 -12.26 -0.69 27.15
CA TYR A 308 -12.18 0.62 27.79
C TYR A 308 -11.58 0.50 29.20
N ALA A 309 -10.63 1.39 29.51
CA ALA A 309 -10.45 2.15 30.75
C ALA A 309 -9.09 2.86 30.73
#